data_AF-U1Q7C7-F1
#
_entry.id   AF-U1Q7C7-F1
#
_cell.length_a   1.000
_cell.length_b   1.000
_cell.length_c   1.000
_cell.angle_alpha   90.00
_cell.angle_beta   90.00
_cell.angle_gamma   90.00
#
_symmetry.space_group_name_H-M   'P 1'
#
loop_
_entity.id
_entity.type
_entity.pdbx_description
1 polymer ?
#
loop_
_entity_poly.entity_id
_entity_poly.type
_entity_poly.pdbx_seq_one_letter_code
_entity_poly.pdbx_strand_id
1 'polypeptide(L)'
;MDVAGILSFDREDAPLLAATAAIGVGSLLVMVADAEGLIAGALMVGGTAAFLWLTLQEIEVIDGRVIFSTIAMVLGSVFVGFDITILFDFDGPLGAALFLFGAVGVRSAVLP
;
A
#
# COMPACT_ATOMS: atom_id res chain seq x y z
N MET A 1 11.59 29.31 -1.48
CA MET A 1 11.72 27.83 -1.53
C MET A 1 11.15 27.40 -2.85
N ASP A 2 11.98 26.80 -3.70
CA ASP A 2 11.62 26.40 -5.04
C ASP A 2 10.89 25.04 -4.97
N VAL A 3 9.57 25.06 -5.19
CA VAL A 3 8.70 23.87 -5.10
C VAL A 3 9.12 22.82 -6.14
N ALA A 4 9.80 23.24 -7.20
CA ALA A 4 10.33 22.37 -8.24
C ALA A 4 11.44 21.43 -7.74
N GLY A 5 12.22 21.82 -6.72
CA GLY A 5 13.28 20.98 -6.14
C GLY A 5 12.78 19.95 -5.11
N ILE A 6 11.55 20.11 -4.60
CA ILE A 6 10.92 19.16 -3.66
C ILE A 6 10.18 18.05 -4.44
N LEU A 7 9.78 18.33 -5.68
CA LEU A 7 9.07 17.42 -6.58
C LEU A 7 9.98 16.93 -7.72
N SER A 8 11.30 16.95 -7.55
CA SER A 8 12.20 16.29 -8.52
C SER A 8 12.01 14.78 -8.39
N PHE A 9 11.08 14.24 -9.16
CA PHE A 9 10.84 12.81 -9.29
C PHE A 9 11.50 12.33 -10.57
N ASP A 10 12.30 11.27 -10.45
CA ASP A 10 12.76 10.58 -11.65
C ASP A 10 11.55 9.88 -12.30
N ARG A 11 11.52 9.93 -13.64
CA ARG A 11 10.39 9.38 -14.41
C ARG A 11 10.22 7.88 -14.20
N GLU A 12 11.29 7.23 -13.77
CA GLU A 12 11.41 5.81 -13.45
C GLU A 12 10.62 5.45 -12.18
N ASP A 13 10.43 6.39 -11.25
CA ASP A 13 9.68 6.20 -10.00
C ASP A 13 8.16 6.41 -10.18
N ALA A 14 7.74 6.93 -11.34
CA ALA A 14 6.34 7.26 -11.61
C ALA A 14 5.37 6.09 -11.42
N PRO A 15 5.70 4.83 -11.79
CA PRO A 15 4.83 3.68 -11.54
C PRO A 15 4.66 3.39 -10.04
N LEU A 16 5.73 3.50 -9.25
CA LEU A 16 5.68 3.28 -7.81
C LEU A 16 4.83 4.37 -7.14
N LEU A 17 5.04 5.62 -7.55
CA LEU A 17 4.25 6.77 -7.09
C LEU A 17 2.76 6.62 -7.44
N ALA A 18 2.44 6.12 -8.65
CA ALA A 18 1.07 5.85 -9.06
C ALA A 18 0.42 4.74 -8.22
N ALA A 19 1.17 3.68 -7.89
CA ALA A 19 0.70 2.62 -7.00
C ALA A 19 0.43 3.16 -5.58
N THR A 20 1.33 3.97 -5.03
CA THR A 20 1.13 4.64 -3.74
C THR A 20 -0.06 5.60 -3.78
N ALA A 21 -0.22 6.36 -4.86
CA ALA A 21 -1.37 7.25 -5.05
C ALA A 21 -2.68 6.47 -5.11
N ALA A 22 -2.72 5.29 -5.75
CA ALA A 22 -3.92 4.44 -5.77
C ALA A 22 -4.32 3.98 -4.36
N ILE A 23 -3.37 3.57 -3.53
CA ILE A 23 -3.61 3.22 -2.12
C ILE A 23 -4.14 4.44 -1.35
N GLY A 24 -3.50 5.60 -1.51
CA GLY A 24 -3.92 6.85 -0.86
C GLY A 24 -5.32 7.29 -1.27
N VAL A 25 -5.64 7.25 -2.56
CA VAL A 25 -6.97 7.59 -3.10
C VAL A 25 -8.02 6.59 -2.60
N GLY A 26 -7.72 5.29 -2.60
CA GLY A 26 -8.60 4.27 -2.03
C GLY A 26 -8.93 4.56 -0.57
N SER A 27 -7.94 4.93 0.24
CA SER A 27 -8.12 5.32 1.64
C SER A 27 -8.97 6.59 1.80
N LEU A 28 -8.69 7.62 0.99
CA LEU A 28 -9.41 8.90 1.06
C LEU A 28 -10.88 8.79 0.63
N LEU A 29 -11.18 7.94 -0.35
CA LEU A 29 -12.56 7.69 -0.77
C LEU A 29 -13.41 7.15 0.38
N VAL A 30 -12.86 6.23 1.17
CA VAL A 30 -13.52 5.72 2.38
C VAL A 30 -13.73 6.82 3.39
N MET A 31 -12.69 7.62 3.68
CA MET A 31 -12.74 8.64 4.72
C MET A 31 -13.65 9.84 4.40
N VAL A 32 -13.65 10.30 3.14
CA VAL A 32 -14.25 11.60 2.76
C VAL A 32 -15.59 11.41 2.06
N ALA A 33 -15.72 10.38 1.23
CA ALA A 33 -16.90 10.17 0.40
C ALA A 33 -17.85 9.11 0.99
N ASP A 34 -17.52 8.55 2.17
CA ASP A 34 -18.21 7.39 2.75
C ASP A 34 -18.36 6.27 1.70
N ALA A 35 -17.36 6.18 0.80
CA ALA A 35 -17.42 5.34 -0.37
C ALA A 35 -17.04 3.92 0.04
N GLU A 36 -18.00 3.25 0.66
CA GLU A 36 -17.99 1.81 0.88
C GLU A 36 -18.25 1.12 -0.47
N GLY A 37 -17.34 0.25 -0.88
CA GLY A 37 -17.55 -0.53 -2.09
C GLY A 37 -16.31 -0.95 -2.86
N LEU A 38 -16.58 -1.74 -3.89
CA LEU A 38 -15.59 -2.43 -4.72
C LEU A 38 -14.49 -1.53 -5.29
N ILE A 39 -14.77 -0.25 -5.56
CA ILE A 39 -13.78 0.67 -6.13
C ILE A 39 -12.70 1.04 -5.10
N ALA A 40 -13.10 1.41 -3.88
CA ALA A 40 -12.15 1.77 -2.82
C ALA A 40 -11.32 0.54 -2.40
N GLY A 41 -11.98 -0.62 -2.25
CA GLY A 41 -11.30 -1.89 -2.00
C GLY A 41 -10.33 -2.28 -3.13
N ALA A 42 -10.76 -2.15 -4.39
CA ALA A 42 -9.90 -2.46 -5.54
C ALA A 42 -8.69 -1.52 -5.65
N LEU A 43 -8.85 -0.22 -5.35
CA LEU A 43 -7.74 0.73 -5.34
C LEU A 43 -6.74 0.41 -4.22
N MET A 44 -7.23 0.04 -3.04
CA MET A 44 -6.38 -0.36 -1.91
C MET A 44 -5.60 -1.64 -2.20
N VAL A 45 -6.31 -2.73 -2.54
CA VAL A 45 -5.68 -4.03 -2.78
C VAL A 45 -4.85 -4.02 -4.06
N GLY A 46 -5.38 -3.46 -5.14
CA GLY A 46 -4.70 -3.37 -6.44
C GLY A 46 -3.49 -2.45 -6.38
N GLY A 47 -3.61 -1.29 -5.72
CA GLY A 47 -2.49 -0.39 -5.48
C GLY A 47 -1.39 -1.04 -4.64
N THR A 48 -1.77 -1.80 -3.61
CA THR A 48 -0.82 -2.56 -2.77
C THR A 48 -0.08 -3.63 -3.58
N ALA A 49 -0.80 -4.40 -4.40
CA ALA A 49 -0.20 -5.42 -5.25
C ALA A 49 0.78 -4.81 -6.28
N ALA A 50 0.38 -3.71 -6.93
CA ALA A 50 1.24 -2.99 -7.86
C ALA A 50 2.49 -2.42 -7.16
N PHE A 51 2.33 -1.83 -5.97
CA PHE A 51 3.42 -1.30 -5.17
C PHE A 51 4.43 -2.39 -4.79
N LEU A 52 3.95 -3.52 -4.27
CA LEU A 52 4.80 -4.64 -3.89
C LEU A 52 5.51 -5.24 -5.11
N TRP A 53 4.81 -5.39 -6.23
CA TRP A 53 5.40 -5.92 -7.46
C TRP A 53 6.59 -5.08 -7.93
N LEU A 54 6.46 -3.75 -7.91
CA LEU A 54 7.54 -2.84 -8.29
C LEU A 54 8.65 -2.82 -7.24
N THR A 55 8.30 -2.69 -5.96
CA THR A 55 9.28 -2.61 -4.87
C THR A 55 10.14 -3.87 -4.75
N LEU A 56 9.54 -5.05 -4.96
CA LEU A 56 10.29 -6.31 -4.90
C LEU A 56 11.32 -6.46 -6.03
N GLN A 57 11.19 -5.72 -7.13
CA GLN A 57 12.20 -5.72 -8.20
C GLN A 57 13.46 -4.92 -7.82
N GLU A 58 13.35 -4.01 -6.86
CA GLU A 58 14.45 -3.17 -6.38
C GLU A 58 15.24 -3.82 -5.23
N ILE A 59 14.69 -4.86 -4.59
CA ILE A 59 15.33 -5.56 -3.48
C ILE A 59 16.31 -6.60 -4.01
N GLU A 60 17.60 -6.42 -3.72
CA GLU A 60 18.68 -7.32 -4.17
C GLU A 60 18.59 -8.72 -3.54
N VAL A 61 18.14 -8.82 -2.29
CA VAL A 61 18.04 -10.09 -1.55
C VAL A 61 16.67 -10.23 -0.90
N ILE A 62 15.90 -11.23 -1.36
CA ILE A 62 14.63 -11.62 -0.75
C ILE A 62 14.90 -12.61 0.39
N ASP A 63 14.83 -12.11 1.62
CA ASP A 63 14.96 -12.93 2.84
C ASP A 63 13.59 -13.24 3.48
N GLY A 64 13.61 -14.01 4.57
CA GLY A 64 12.39 -14.37 5.31
C GLY A 64 11.63 -13.15 5.86
N ARG A 65 12.32 -12.04 6.14
CA ARG A 65 11.71 -10.81 6.64
C ARG A 65 10.95 -10.11 5.52
N VAL A 66 11.51 -10.00 4.32
CA VAL A 66 10.84 -9.42 3.14
C VAL A 66 9.61 -10.24 2.78
N ILE A 67 9.71 -11.57 2.78
CA ILE A 67 8.58 -12.47 2.52
C ILE A 67 7.46 -12.25 3.56
N PHE A 68 7.79 -12.30 4.85
CA PHE A 68 6.80 -12.12 5.91
C PHE A 68 6.14 -10.74 5.87
N SER A 69 6.93 -9.70 5.56
CA SER A 69 6.44 -8.33 5.44
C SER A 69 5.53 -8.15 4.23
N THR A 70 5.87 -8.75 3.09
CA THR A 70 5.05 -8.74 1.87
C THR A 70 3.71 -9.43 2.13
N ILE A 71 3.72 -10.61 2.75
CA ILE A 71 2.50 -11.35 3.11
C ILE A 71 1.63 -10.53 4.06
N ALA A 72 2.24 -9.93 5.08
CA ALA A 72 1.50 -9.07 6.02
C ALA A 72 0.87 -7.86 5.32
N MET A 73 1.57 -7.23 4.38
CA MET A 73 1.03 -6.12 3.60
C MET A 73 -0.16 -6.55 2.74
N VAL A 74 -0.04 -7.70 2.05
CA VAL A 74 -1.14 -8.24 1.23
C VAL A 74 -2.35 -8.57 2.11
N LEU A 75 -2.16 -9.35 3.17
CA LEU A 75 -3.25 -9.72 4.08
C LEU A 75 -3.90 -8.49 4.72
N GLY A 76 -3.09 -7.51 5.14
CA GLY A 76 -3.57 -6.26 5.68
C GLY A 76 -4.42 -5.47 4.69
N SER A 77 -3.95 -5.32 3.45
CA SER A 77 -4.71 -4.64 2.40
C SER A 77 -6.02 -5.34 2.05
N VAL A 78 -6.02 -6.68 2.08
CA VAL A 78 -7.20 -7.51 1.80
C VAL A 78 -8.22 -7.38 2.92
N PHE A 79 -7.81 -7.46 4.19
CA PHE A 79 -8.73 -7.26 5.32
C PHE A 79 -9.32 -5.86 5.34
N VAL A 80 -8.51 -4.82 5.11
CA VAL A 80 -9.01 -3.45 4.98
C VAL A 80 -9.98 -3.34 3.79
N GLY A 81 -9.64 -3.91 2.64
CA GLY A 81 -10.51 -3.92 1.45
C GLY A 81 -11.83 -4.65 1.67
N PHE A 82 -11.83 -5.78 2.39
CA PHE A 82 -13.02 -6.53 2.76
C PHE A 82 -13.91 -5.75 3.73
N ASP A 83 -13.32 -5.13 4.74
CA ASP A 83 -14.03 -4.29 5.71
C ASP A 83 -14.77 -3.14 4.98
N ILE A 84 -14.05 -2.41 4.12
CA ILE A 84 -14.59 -1.33 3.27
C ILE A 84 -15.72 -1.80 2.35
N THR A 85 -15.71 -3.06 1.93
CA THR A 85 -16.66 -3.56 0.92
C THR A 85 -17.90 -4.22 1.54
N ILE A 86 -17.80 -4.79 2.75
CA ILE A 86 -18.81 -5.70 3.31
C ILE A 86 -19.30 -5.27 4.72
N LEU A 87 -18.93 -4.09 5.25
CA LEU A 87 -19.46 -3.55 6.52
C LEU A 87 -19.23 -4.51 7.70
N PHE A 88 -17.98 -4.95 7.93
CA PHE A 88 -17.64 -5.89 9.01
C PHE A 88 -16.72 -5.23 10.04
N ASP A 89 -17.33 -4.59 11.03
CA ASP A 89 -16.79 -3.71 12.09
C ASP A 89 -15.60 -4.24 12.94
N PHE A 90 -15.04 -5.42 12.63
CA PHE A 90 -14.11 -6.14 13.50
C PHE A 90 -12.65 -6.20 12.99
N ASP A 91 -12.38 -6.02 11.68
CA ASP A 91 -11.05 -6.30 11.10
C ASP A 91 -10.28 -5.08 10.55
N GLY A 92 -10.86 -3.89 10.49
CA GLY A 92 -10.19 -2.68 10.01
C GLY A 92 -8.87 -2.34 10.73
N PRO A 93 -8.83 -2.29 12.07
CA PRO A 93 -7.60 -2.00 12.81
C PRO A 93 -6.53 -3.08 12.66
N LEU A 94 -6.92 -4.35 12.60
CA LEU A 94 -5.98 -5.47 12.40
C LEU A 94 -5.40 -5.43 10.98
N GLY A 95 -6.24 -5.22 9.97
CA GLY A 95 -5.82 -5.08 8.59
C GLY A 95 -4.84 -3.91 8.41
N ALA A 96 -5.15 -2.74 9.00
CA ALA A 96 -4.26 -1.59 8.96
C ALA A 96 -2.93 -1.86 9.68
N ALA A 97 -2.95 -2.54 10.83
CA ALA A 97 -1.73 -2.90 11.56
C ALA A 97 -0.83 -3.86 10.76
N LEU A 98 -1.42 -4.88 10.13
CA LEU A 98 -0.70 -5.81 9.25
C LEU A 98 -0.13 -5.10 8.02
N PHE A 99 -0.90 -4.18 7.43
CA PHE A 99 -0.46 -3.37 6.30
C PHE A 99 0.75 -2.51 6.67
N LEU A 100 0.68 -1.78 7.78
CA LEU A 100 1.78 -0.93 8.26
C LEU A 100 3.01 -1.75 8.65
N PHE A 101 2.82 -2.89 9.33
CA PHE A 101 3.91 -3.80 9.67
C PHE A 101 4.64 -4.27 8.41
N GLY A 102 3.90 -4.70 7.39
CA GLY A 102 4.46 -5.09 6.11
C GLY A 102 5.20 -3.95 5.41
N ALA A 103 4.61 -2.75 5.39
CA ALA A 103 5.20 -1.58 4.74
C ALA A 103 6.53 -1.16 5.39
N VAL A 104 6.61 -1.18 6.72
CA VAL A 104 7.85 -0.89 7.46
C VAL A 104 8.91 -1.95 7.17
N GLY A 105 8.51 -3.21 7.13
CA GLY A 105 9.42 -4.33 6.85
C GLY A 105 10.01 -4.27 5.44
N VAL A 106 9.17 -4.04 4.42
CA VAL A 106 9.60 -3.88 3.02
C VAL A 106 10.49 -2.65 2.85
N ARG A 107 10.11 -1.49 3.41
CA ARG A 107 10.92 -0.27 3.35
C ARG A 107 12.33 -0.47 3.90
N SER A 108 12.45 -1.21 4.98
CA SER A 108 13.74 -1.49 5.63
C SER A 108 14.65 -2.41 4.82
N ALA A 109 14.14 -3.03 3.76
CA ALA A 109 14.92 -3.88 2.85
C ALA A 109 15.38 -3.14 1.59
N VAL A 110 14.72 -2.02 1.26
CA VAL A 110 15.09 -1.15 0.13
C VAL A 110 16.20 -0.16 0.52
N LEU A 111 16.23 0.28 1.78
CA LEU A 111 17.27 1.18 2.30
C LEU A 111 18.30 0.36 3.09
N PRO A 112 19.58 0.29 2.66
CA PRO A 112 20.66 -0.36 3.42
C PRO A 112 21.04 0.40 4.70
#